data_AF-A0A0J0XDF7-F1
#
_entry.id   AF-A0A0J0XDF7-F1
#
_cell.length_a   1.000
_cell.length_b   1.000
_cell.length_c   1.000
_cell.angle_alpha   90.00
_cell.angle_beta   90.00
_cell.angle_gamma   90.00
#
_symmetry.space_group_name_H-M   'P 1'
#
loop_
_entity.id
_entity.type
_entity.pdbx_description
1 polymer ?
#
loop_
_entity_poly.entity_id
_entity_poly.type
_entity_poly.pdbx_seq_one_letter_code
_entity_poly.pdbx_strand_id
1 'polypeptide(L)'
;MAPTLKHRDVVPVIRKLGWIEKRGKGSHTHYIHPSRADVRITITAHGTGGTVDAAVLNTLRAFVDRDDPCVPESWFRGVPQDREALRASL
;
A
#
# COMPACT_ATOMS: atom_id res chain seq x y z
N MET A 1 -13.07 -11.45 11.23
CA MET A 1 -13.31 -10.86 9.91
C MET A 1 -12.16 -9.93 9.61
N ALA A 2 -11.42 -10.13 8.53
CA ALA A 2 -10.34 -9.21 8.15
C ALA A 2 -10.95 -7.82 7.82
N PRO A 3 -10.36 -6.71 8.24
CA PRO A 3 -10.87 -5.38 7.94
C PRO A 3 -10.88 -5.16 6.43
N THR A 4 -12.06 -4.86 5.87
CA THR A 4 -12.20 -4.46 4.47
C THR A 4 -11.82 -2.99 4.34
N LEU A 5 -10.55 -2.72 4.04
CA LEU A 5 -10.06 -1.37 3.81
C LEU A 5 -10.55 -0.84 2.46
N LYS A 6 -10.93 0.43 2.42
CA LYS A 6 -11.37 1.08 1.18
C LYS A 6 -10.19 1.74 0.46
N HIS A 7 -10.33 1.92 -0.84
CA HIS A 7 -9.36 2.61 -1.68
C HIS A 7 -8.89 3.95 -1.07
N ARG A 8 -9.82 4.75 -0.55
CA ARG A 8 -9.52 6.05 0.09
C ARG A 8 -8.59 5.94 1.30
N ASP A 9 -8.67 4.83 2.03
CA ASP A 9 -7.91 4.61 3.25
C ASP A 9 -6.53 4.03 2.90
N VAL A 10 -6.44 3.21 1.84
CA VAL A 10 -5.21 2.55 1.40
C VAL A 10 -4.26 3.46 0.59
N VAL A 11 -4.78 4.37 -0.23
CA VAL A 11 -3.93 5.25 -1.06
C VAL A 11 -2.92 6.07 -0.25
N PRO A 12 -3.31 6.72 0.87
CA PRO A 12 -2.35 7.40 1.74
C PRO A 12 -1.27 6.46 2.29
N VAL A 13 -1.64 5.24 2.67
CA VAL A 13 -0.71 4.21 3.17
C VAL A 13 0.35 3.87 2.13
N ILE A 14 -0.10 3.56 0.91
CA ILE A 14 0.78 3.22 -0.22
C ILE A 14 1.80 4.32 -0.49
N ARG A 15 1.36 5.58 -0.48
CA ARG A 15 2.24 6.72 -0.71
C ARG A 15 3.24 6.93 0.43
N LYS A 16 2.82 6.75 1.68
CA LYS A 16 3.71 6.81 2.86
C LYS A 16 4.78 5.72 2.81
N LEU A 17 4.43 4.53 2.31
CA LEU A 17 5.34 3.42 2.10
C LEU A 17 6.24 3.58 0.86
N GLY A 18 6.28 4.76 0.23
CA GLY A 18 7.20 5.04 -0.88
C GLY A 18 6.77 4.46 -2.23
N TRP A 19 5.56 3.91 -2.34
CA TRP A 19 5.03 3.44 -3.62
C TRP A 19 4.66 4.60 -4.52
N ILE A 20 5.03 4.47 -5.78
CA ILE A 20 4.85 5.49 -6.82
C ILE A 20 3.75 5.04 -7.77
N GLU A 21 2.80 5.93 -8.01
CA GLU A 21 1.77 5.76 -9.02
C GLU A 21 2.38 5.89 -10.42
N LYS A 22 2.26 4.87 -11.27
CA LYS A 22 2.85 4.89 -12.63
C LYS A 22 1.86 5.36 -13.69
N ARG A 23 0.66 4.78 -13.69
CA ARG A 23 -0.49 5.18 -14.52
C ARG A 23 -1.67 4.29 -14.17
N GLY A 24 -2.87 4.85 -14.17
CA GLY A 24 -4.10 4.07 -14.19
C GLY A 24 -4.71 4.00 -15.59
N LYS A 25 -5.43 2.92 -15.90
CA LYS A 25 -6.32 2.84 -17.06
C LYS A 25 -7.72 2.55 -16.56
N GLY A 26 -8.64 3.50 -16.76
CA GLY A 26 -10.00 3.42 -16.24
C GLY A 26 -10.03 3.34 -14.72
N SER A 27 -10.62 2.27 -14.20
CA SER A 27 -10.85 1.99 -12.78
C SER A 27 -9.66 1.45 -12.00
N HIS A 28 -8.54 1.16 -12.67
CA HIS A 28 -7.38 0.51 -12.07
C HIS A 28 -6.24 1.52 -11.92
N THR A 29 -5.66 1.58 -10.73
CA THR A 29 -4.45 2.35 -10.45
C THR A 29 -3.30 1.40 -10.14
N HIS A 30 -2.19 1.55 -10.87
CA HIS A 30 -1.00 0.72 -10.66
C HIS A 30 0.07 1.48 -9.89
N TYR A 31 0.59 0.81 -8.86
CA TYR A 31 1.67 1.29 -8.02
C TYR A 31 2.88 0.37 -8.16
N ILE A 32 4.05 0.98 -8.22
CA ILE A 32 5.34 0.27 -8.18
C ILE A 32 6.16 0.82 -7.02
N HIS A 33 7.05 -0.01 -6.48
CA HIS A 33 8.01 0.43 -5.47
C HIS A 33 9.42 0.46 -6.07
N PRO A 34 10.19 1.54 -5.91
CA PRO A 34 11.47 1.68 -6.61
C PRO A 34 12.55 0.67 -6.17
N SER A 35 12.43 0.06 -4.98
CA SER A 35 13.34 -0.98 -4.49
C SER A 35 12.85 -2.40 -4.72
N ARG A 36 11.59 -2.53 -5.18
CA ARG A 36 10.91 -3.79 -5.46
C ARG A 36 10.24 -3.66 -6.81
N ALA A 37 11.07 -3.48 -7.84
CA ALA A 37 10.61 -3.32 -9.22
C ALA A 37 9.90 -4.59 -9.74
N ASP A 38 10.13 -5.73 -9.09
CA ASP A 38 9.45 -7.01 -9.30
C ASP A 38 8.01 -7.03 -8.75
N VAL A 39 7.67 -6.15 -7.81
CA VAL A 39 6.35 -6.11 -7.19
C VAL A 39 5.53 -4.95 -7.75
N ARG A 40 4.39 -5.28 -8.34
CA ARG A 40 3.41 -4.31 -8.83
C ARG A 40 2.09 -4.50 -8.10
N ILE A 41 1.63 -3.44 -7.43
CA ILE A 41 0.30 -3.42 -6.81
C ILE A 41 -0.69 -2.81 -7.80
N THR A 42 -1.86 -3.43 -7.94
CA THR A 42 -2.97 -2.88 -8.69
C THR A 42 -4.15 -2.71 -7.75
N ILE A 43 -4.64 -1.47 -7.62
CA ILE A 43 -5.84 -1.17 -6.84
C ILE A 43 -6.96 -0.80 -7.80
N THR A 44 -8.10 -1.46 -7.66
CA THR A 44 -9.33 -1.14 -8.37
C THR A 44 -10.20 -0.21 -7.55
N ALA A 45 -10.65 0.89 -8.15
CA ALA A 45 -11.61 1.81 -7.53
C ALA A 45 -13.08 1.33 -7.62
N HIS A 46 -13.34 0.21 -8.33
CA HIS A 46 -14.70 -0.28 -8.64
C HIS A 46 -15.04 -1.63 -7.97
N GLY A 47 -14.22 -2.13 -7.04
CA GLY A 47 -14.62 -3.27 -6.20
C GLY A 47 -15.92 -2.96 -5.44
N THR A 48 -16.71 -3.98 -5.07
CA THR A 48 -17.97 -3.81 -4.34
C THR A 48 -17.79 -2.91 -3.12
N GLY A 49 -18.29 -1.68 -3.16
CA GLY A 49 -18.14 -0.70 -2.06
C GLY A 49 -16.77 -0.01 -1.96
N GLY A 50 -15.93 -0.10 -2.99
CA GLY A 50 -14.60 0.53 -3.05
C GLY A 50 -13.56 -0.17 -2.17
N THR A 51 -13.77 -1.44 -1.82
CA THR A 51 -12.87 -2.25 -1.01
C THR A 51 -11.65 -2.70 -1.80
N VAL A 52 -10.48 -2.68 -1.16
CA VAL A 52 -9.22 -3.16 -1.72
C VAL A 52 -9.12 -4.68 -1.55
N ASP A 53 -8.54 -5.33 -2.55
CA ASP A 53 -8.33 -6.78 -2.55
C ASP A 53 -7.41 -7.23 -1.39
N ALA A 54 -7.73 -8.37 -0.78
CA ALA A 54 -6.98 -8.90 0.36
C ALA A 54 -5.50 -9.19 0.02
N ALA A 55 -5.17 -9.56 -1.22
CA ALA A 55 -3.79 -9.78 -1.64
C ALA A 55 -2.96 -8.48 -1.64
N VAL A 56 -3.59 -7.36 -1.99
CA VAL A 56 -2.96 -6.04 -1.89
C VAL A 56 -2.70 -5.69 -0.43
N LEU A 57 -3.69 -5.90 0.44
CA LEU A 57 -3.52 -5.63 1.88
C LEU A 57 -2.42 -6.49 2.50
N ASN A 58 -2.35 -7.77 2.14
CA ASN A 58 -1.30 -8.67 2.60
C ASN A 58 0.09 -8.25 2.09
N THR A 59 0.18 -7.77 0.84
CA THR A 59 1.42 -7.22 0.29
C THR A 59 1.85 -5.99 1.08
N LEU A 60 0.94 -5.05 1.33
CA LEU A 60 1.25 -3.85 2.11
C LEU A 60 1.65 -4.22 3.54
N ARG A 61 0.95 -5.14 4.18
CA ARG A 61 1.27 -5.62 5.52
C ARG A 61 2.67 -6.21 5.59
N ALA A 62 3.07 -7.01 4.60
CA ALA A 62 4.44 -7.51 4.51
C ALA A 62 5.49 -6.38 4.41
N PHE A 63 5.18 -5.26 3.75
CA PHE A 63 6.06 -4.08 3.68
C PHE A 63 6.10 -3.27 4.97
N VAL A 64 5.03 -3.26 5.78
CA VAL A 64 5.00 -2.56 7.07
C VAL A 64 5.64 -3.40 8.19
N ASP A 65 5.32 -4.70 8.24
CA ASP A 65 5.80 -5.62 9.28
C ASP A 65 7.27 -5.98 9.10
N ARG A 66 7.75 -6.16 7.85
CA ARG A 66 9.18 -6.32 7.65
C ARG A 66 9.88 -4.99 7.90
N ASP A 67 10.90 -5.05 8.73
CA ASP A 67 12.11 -4.24 8.54
C ASP A 67 12.78 -4.71 7.25
N ASP A 68 12.07 -4.54 6.12
CA ASP A 68 12.57 -4.99 4.83
C ASP A 68 13.75 -4.06 4.53
N PRO A 69 14.99 -4.58 4.43
CA PRO A 69 16.15 -3.75 4.18
C PRO A 69 16.06 -3.01 2.83
N CYS A 70 15.09 -3.39 1.98
CA CYS A 70 14.77 -2.71 0.74
C CYS A 70 13.84 -1.49 0.91
N VAL A 71 13.21 -1.26 2.07
CA VAL A 71 12.51 -0.01 2.39
C VAL A 71 13.31 0.69 3.48
N PRO A 72 14.44 1.33 3.14
CA PRO A 72 15.20 2.08 4.13
C PRO A 72 14.27 3.13 4.77
N GLU A 73 14.50 3.44 6.04
CA GLU A 73 13.68 4.42 6.79
C GLU A 73 13.53 5.74 6.02
N SER A 74 14.55 6.12 5.24
CA SER A 74 14.58 7.29 4.37
C SER A 74 13.54 7.33 3.25
N TRP A 75 12.91 6.20 2.93
CA TRP A 75 11.87 6.10 1.90
C TRP A 75 10.46 6.11 2.48
N PHE A 76 10.33 5.81 3.77
CA PHE A 76 9.08 6.04 4.47
C PHE A 76 8.87 7.55 4.60
N ARG A 77 7.81 8.07 3.98
CA ARG A 77 7.52 9.51 3.92
C ARG A 77 6.71 9.99 5.14
N GLY A 78 6.55 9.16 6.18
CA GLY A 78 5.82 9.48 7.42
C GLY A 78 6.73 9.48 8.65
N VAL A 79 6.18 9.79 9.82
CA VAL A 79 6.88 9.67 11.11
C VAL A 79 6.80 8.22 11.63
N PRO A 80 7.72 7.73 12.49
CA PRO A 80 7.66 6.35 13.01
C PRO A 80 6.28 5.92 13.55
N GLN A 81 5.54 6.85 14.17
CA GLN A 81 4.16 6.64 14.65
C GLN A 81 3.16 6.38 13.51
N ASP A 82 3.38 6.93 12.31
CA ASP A 82 2.58 6.56 11.15
C ASP A 82 2.78 5.08 10.82
N ARG A 83 4.00 4.53 10.95
CA ARG A 83 4.24 3.11 10.68
C ARG A 83 3.46 2.22 11.65
N GLU A 84 3.39 2.58 12.93
CA GLU A 84 2.57 1.87 13.92
C GLU A 84 1.07 2.00 13.63
N ALA A 85 0.59 3.19 13.28
CA ALA A 85 -0.80 3.41 12.89
C ALA A 85 -1.17 2.59 11.64
N LEU A 86 -0.23 2.43 10.70
CA LEU A 86 -0.39 1.57 9.53
C LEU A 86 -0.47 0.08 9.93
N ARG A 87 0.38 -0.39 10.85
CA ARG A 87 0.30 -1.77 11.38
C ARG A 87 -1.02 -2.06 12.06
N ALA A 88 -1.57 -1.07 12.78
CA ALA A 88 -2.87 -1.21 13.45
C ALA A 88 -4.06 -1.17 12.49
N SER A 89 -3.89 -0.57 11.30
CA SER A 89 -4.96 -0.37 10.32
C SER A 89 -5.04 -1.45 9.24
N LEU A 90 -3.91 -2.09 8.90
CA LEU A 90 -3.79 -3.22 7.97
C LEU A 90 -4.03 -4.57 8.69
#